data_AF-R4T6I8-F1
#
_entry.id   AF-R4T6I8-F1
#
_cell.length_a   1.000
_cell.length_b   1.000
_cell.length_c   1.000
_cell.angle_alpha   90.00
_cell.angle_beta   90.00
_cell.angle_gamma   90.00
#
_symmetry.space_group_name_H-M   'P 1'
#
loop_
_entity.id
_entity.type
_entity.pdbx_description
1 polymer ?
#
loop_
_entity_poly.entity_id
_entity_poly.type
_entity_poly.pdbx_seq_one_letter_code
_entity_poly.pdbx_strand_id
1 'polypeptide(L)'
;MPPGVLMPSLELAKWLDRCVDRLLREGNENSDPVSGGERVDLMVGLSNAAEALRASERCDHESAEQELRSALELMQGIDLDRYALSLG
;
A
#
# COMPACT_ATOMS: atom_id res chain seq x y z
N MET A 1 -10.88 -7.79 -12.72
CA MET A 1 -11.29 -6.36 -12.89
C MET A 1 -11.35 -6.05 -14.37
N PRO A 2 -12.26 -5.18 -14.86
CA PRO A 2 -12.14 -4.71 -16.23
C PRO A 2 -10.94 -3.74 -16.32
N PRO A 3 -10.10 -3.84 -17.36
CA PRO A 3 -8.98 -2.94 -17.59
C PRO A 3 -9.47 -1.67 -18.31
N GLY A 4 -9.06 -0.49 -17.85
CA GLY A 4 -9.08 0.72 -18.71
C GLY A 4 -9.87 1.94 -18.23
N VAL A 5 -10.49 1.94 -17.05
CA VAL A 5 -11.03 3.19 -16.48
C VAL A 5 -9.96 3.78 -15.57
N LEU A 6 -9.43 4.95 -15.92
CA LEU A 6 -8.58 5.74 -15.04
C LEU A 6 -9.38 6.03 -13.76
N MET A 7 -9.05 5.34 -12.68
CA MET A 7 -9.71 5.56 -11.40
C MET A 7 -9.30 6.94 -10.89
N PRO A 8 -10.24 7.79 -10.44
CA PRO A 8 -9.89 9.06 -9.79
C PRO A 8 -8.94 8.81 -8.62
N SER A 9 -7.93 9.67 -8.45
CA SER A 9 -6.86 9.51 -7.45
C SER A 9 -7.43 9.27 -6.04
N LEU A 10 -8.53 9.96 -5.70
CA LEU A 10 -9.21 9.81 -4.41
C LEU A 10 -9.89 8.45 -4.22
N GLU A 11 -10.47 7.88 -5.27
CA GLU A 11 -11.07 6.54 -5.22
C GLU A 11 -9.99 5.47 -5.09
N LEU A 12 -8.84 5.68 -5.72
CA LEU A 12 -7.67 4.82 -5.57
C LEU A 12 -7.10 4.92 -4.14
N ALA A 13 -7.01 6.12 -3.56
CA ALA A 13 -6.58 6.31 -2.17
C ALA A 13 -7.48 5.53 -1.18
N LYS A 14 -8.81 5.65 -1.31
CA LYS A 14 -9.77 4.90 -0.50
C LYS A 14 -9.64 3.39 -0.69
N TRP A 15 -9.29 2.95 -1.89
CA TRP A 15 -9.05 1.53 -2.15
C TRP A 15 -7.81 1.03 -1.41
N LEU A 16 -6.72 1.81 -1.43
CA LEU A 16 -5.50 1.52 -0.67
C LEU A 16 -5.75 1.47 0.84
N ASP A 17 -6.53 2.41 1.39
CA ASP A 17 -6.92 2.39 2.81
C ASP A 17 -7.62 1.06 3.19
N ARG A 18 -8.54 0.57 2.33
CA ARG A 18 -9.22 -0.70 2.55
C ARG A 18 -8.28 -1.91 2.48
N CYS A 19 -7.22 -1.84 1.67
CA CYS A 19 -6.19 -2.87 1.64
C CYS A 19 -5.43 -2.90 2.97
N VAL A 20 -5.10 -1.74 3.53
CA VAL A 20 -4.47 -1.64 4.87
C VAL A 20 -5.39 -2.21 5.95
N ASP A 21 -6.67 -1.83 5.96
CA ASP A 21 -7.66 -2.35 6.92
C ASP A 21 -7.79 -3.88 6.86
N ARG A 22 -7.70 -4.44 5.65
CA ARG A 22 -7.73 -5.89 5.44
C ARG A 22 -6.46 -6.55 5.97
N LEU A 23 -5.28 -6.00 5.68
CA LEU A 23 -4.01 -6.50 6.21
C LEU A 23 -3.95 -6.45 7.74
N LEU A 24 -4.50 -5.41 8.36
CA LEU A 24 -4.64 -5.31 9.82
C LEU A 24 -5.54 -6.41 10.40
N ARG A 25 -6.61 -6.78 9.68
CA ARG A 25 -7.56 -7.82 10.11
C ARG A 25 -7.00 -9.23 9.94
N GLU A 26 -6.37 -9.50 8.80
CA GLU A 26 -5.81 -10.82 8.46
C GLU A 26 -4.53 -11.13 9.25
N GLY A 27 -3.85 -10.10 9.76
CA GLY A 27 -2.56 -10.25 10.41
C GLY A 27 -2.54 -10.93 11.78
N ASN A 28 -3.70 -11.32 12.31
CA ASN A 28 -3.83 -11.89 13.65
C ASN A 28 -3.84 -13.43 13.70
N GLU A 29 -3.96 -14.12 12.56
CA GLU A 29 -4.33 -15.55 12.60
C GLU A 29 -3.21 -16.56 12.32
N ASN A 30 -2.03 -16.22 11.75
CA ASN A 30 -1.01 -17.26 11.44
C ASN A 30 0.42 -16.79 11.08
N SER A 31 0.93 -15.67 11.58
CA SER A 31 2.11 -15.04 10.97
C SER A 31 3.45 -15.24 11.70
N ASP A 32 4.42 -15.79 10.96
CA ASP A 32 5.85 -15.79 11.27
C ASP A 32 6.34 -14.35 11.56
N PRO A 33 7.17 -14.09 12.58
CA PRO A 33 7.66 -12.76 12.92
C PRO A 33 8.37 -12.04 11.77
N VAL A 34 8.98 -12.78 10.82
CA VAL A 34 9.58 -12.20 9.61
C VAL A 34 8.51 -11.63 8.67
N SER A 35 7.37 -12.33 8.53
CA SER A 35 6.21 -11.88 7.75
C SER A 35 5.50 -10.67 8.39
N GLY A 36 5.66 -10.49 9.71
CA GLY A 36 5.14 -9.32 10.43
C GLY A 36 5.83 -8.01 10.04
N GLY A 37 7.15 -8.01 9.84
CA GLY A 37 7.91 -6.83 9.40
C GLY A 37 7.54 -6.40 7.99
N GLU A 38 7.59 -7.35 7.03
CA GLU A 38 7.19 -7.12 5.63
C GLU A 38 5.74 -6.64 5.52
N ARG A 39 4.84 -7.15 6.38
CA ARG A 39 3.45 -6.67 6.45
C ARG A 39 3.35 -5.22 6.92
N VAL A 40 4.11 -4.84 7.95
CA VAL A 40 4.12 -3.46 8.44
C VAL A 40 4.64 -2.52 7.36
N ASP A 41 5.74 -2.89 6.70
CA ASP A 41 6.30 -2.11 5.59
C ASP A 41 5.29 -2.00 4.44
N LEU A 42 4.53 -3.06 4.14
CA LEU A 42 3.48 -3.04 3.12
C LEU A 42 2.35 -2.08 3.51
N MET A 43 1.88 -2.12 4.75
CA MET A 43 0.81 -1.25 5.24
C MET A 43 1.23 0.22 5.22
N VAL A 44 2.47 0.51 5.64
CA VAL A 44 3.02 1.88 5.59
C VAL A 44 3.17 2.32 4.14
N GLY A 45 3.68 1.48 3.26
CA GLY A 45 3.81 1.79 1.84
C GLY A 45 2.46 2.10 1.18
N LEU A 46 1.43 1.29 1.45
CA LEU A 46 0.07 1.51 0.94
C LEU A 46 -0.54 2.82 1.48
N SER A 47 -0.29 3.15 2.75
CA SER A 47 -0.75 4.39 3.37
C SER A 47 -0.09 5.62 2.76
N ASN A 48 1.23 5.56 2.53
CA ASN A 48 1.99 6.64 1.89
C ASN A 48 1.52 6.82 0.43
N ALA A 49 1.24 5.74 -0.30
CA ALA A 49 0.65 5.82 -1.63
C ALA A 49 -0.75 6.47 -1.61
N ALA A 50 -1.58 6.18 -0.61
CA ALA A 50 -2.88 6.82 -0.44
C ALA A 50 -2.74 8.33 -0.17
N GLU A 51 -1.79 8.72 0.68
CA GLU A 51 -1.53 10.14 0.96
C GLU A 51 -0.94 10.87 -0.25
N ALA A 52 -0.06 10.22 -1.02
CA ALA A 52 0.46 10.77 -2.27
C ALA A 52 -0.66 11.13 -3.25
N LEU A 53 -1.67 10.26 -3.37
CA LEU A 53 -2.85 10.49 -4.21
C LEU A 53 -3.70 11.64 -3.69
N ARG A 54 -3.88 11.77 -2.37
CA ARG A 54 -4.60 12.90 -1.76
C ARG A 54 -3.84 14.22 -1.93
N ALA A 55 -2.51 14.21 -1.81
CA ALA A 55 -1.66 15.38 -2.02
C ALA A 55 -1.70 15.83 -3.48
N SER A 56 -1.67 14.89 -4.43
CA SER A 56 -1.81 15.17 -5.87
C SER A 56 -3.14 15.84 -6.19
N GLU A 57 -4.25 15.40 -5.59
CA GLU A 57 -5.57 16.05 -5.74
C GLU A 57 -5.61 17.48 -5.18
N ARG A 58 -4.79 17.77 -4.16
CA ARG A 58 -4.63 19.11 -3.59
C ARG A 58 -3.64 19.99 -4.38
N CYS A 59 -3.12 19.50 -5.52
CA CYS A 59 -2.04 20.11 -6.30
C CYS A 59 -0.72 20.27 -5.52
N ASP A 60 -0.54 19.53 -4.43
CA ASP A 60 0.71 19.50 -3.67
C ASP A 60 1.62 18.40 -4.21
N HIS A 61 2.30 18.73 -5.32
CA HIS A 61 3.07 17.78 -6.10
C HIS A 61 4.38 17.35 -5.40
N GLU A 62 4.98 18.24 -4.59
CA GLU A 62 6.21 17.92 -3.84
C GLU A 62 5.92 16.87 -2.77
N SER A 63 4.87 17.09 -1.98
CA SER A 63 4.42 16.11 -0.98
C SER A 63 4.00 14.80 -1.63
N ALA A 64 3.27 14.85 -2.76
CA ALA A 64 2.86 13.66 -3.48
C ALA A 64 4.04 12.81 -3.95
N GLU A 65 5.08 13.45 -4.49
CA GLU A 65 6.26 12.75 -4.99
C GLU A 65 7.09 12.14 -3.84
N GLN A 66 7.19 12.85 -2.72
CA GLN A 66 7.91 12.36 -1.53
C GLN A 66 7.23 11.13 -0.93
N GLU A 67 5.92 11.18 -0.75
CA GLU A 67 5.13 10.06 -0.24
C GLU A 67 5.15 8.86 -1.20
N LEU A 68 5.09 9.11 -2.51
CA LEU A 68 5.17 8.05 -3.51
C LEU A 68 6.55 7.37 -3.52
N ARG A 69 7.65 8.13 -3.39
CA ARG A 69 8.99 7.53 -3.26
C ARG A 69 9.10 6.64 -2.03
N SER A 70 8.66 7.16 -0.89
CA SER A 70 8.64 6.42 0.38
C SER A 70 7.83 5.13 0.25
N ALA A 71 6.66 5.20 -0.37
CA ALA A 71 5.83 4.04 -0.66
C ALA A 71 6.55 2.98 -1.51
N LEU A 72 7.24 3.41 -2.57
CA LEU A 72 7.98 2.52 -3.46
C LEU A 72 9.20 1.89 -2.80
N GLU A 73 9.92 2.62 -1.95
CA GLU A 73 11.08 2.10 -1.21
C GLU A 73 10.67 0.98 -0.25
N LEU A 74 9.56 1.18 0.48
CA LEU A 74 9.01 0.18 1.38
C LEU A 74 8.49 -1.06 0.62
N MET A 75 7.86 -0.86 -0.54
CA MET A 75 7.35 -1.96 -1.35
C MET A 75 8.43 -2.73 -2.12
N GLN A 76 9.52 -2.07 -2.54
CA GLN A 76 10.64 -2.75 -3.21
C GLN A 76 11.41 -3.70 -2.29
N GLY A 77 11.42 -3.41 -0.98
CA GLY A 77 11.99 -4.30 0.02
C GLY A 77 11.17 -5.57 0.26
N ILE A 78 9.93 -5.61 -0.23
CA ILE A 78 9.01 -6.72 -0.03
C ILE A 78 9.04 -7.61 -1.27
N ASP A 79 9.49 -8.84 -1.09
CA ASP A 79 9.33 -9.88 -2.11
C ASP A 79 7.84 -10.28 -2.14
N LEU A 80 7.07 -9.56 -2.97
CA LEU A 80 5.62 -9.74 -3.13
C LEU A 80 5.27 -11.16 -3.60
N ASP A 81 6.12 -11.82 -4.37
CA ASP A 81 5.93 -13.20 -4.82
C ASP A 81 6.07 -14.17 -3.63
N ARG A 82 7.10 -13.98 -2.80
CA ARG A 82 7.28 -14.75 -1.57
C ARG A 82 6.17 -14.48 -0.55
N TYR A 83 5.75 -13.22 -0.40
CA TYR A 83 4.69 -12.84 0.53
C TYR A 83 3.34 -13.44 0.11
N ALA A 84 3.01 -13.42 -1.20
CA ALA A 84 1.80 -14.05 -1.73
C ALA A 84 1.80 -15.58 -1.55
N LEU A 85 2.95 -16.24 -1.68
CA LEU A 85 3.11 -17.68 -1.44
C LEU A 85 3.03 -18.05 0.05
N SER A 86 3.33 -17.12 0.97
CA SER A 86 3.20 -17.34 2.42
C SER A 86 1.78 -17.21 2.96
N LEU A 87 0.87 -16.64 2.15
CA LEU A 87 -0.52 -16.37 2.50
C LEU A 87 -1.51 -17.47 2.06
N GLY A 88 -1.03 -18.52 1.36
CA GLY A 88 -1.82 -19.63 0.83
C GLY A 88 -1.54 -20.96 1.53
#